data_AF-A0A962Y5M9-F1
#
_entry.id   AF-A0A962Y5M9-F1
#
_cell.length_a   1.000
_cell.length_b   1.000
_cell.length_c   1.000
_cell.angle_alpha   90.00
_cell.angle_beta   90.00
_cell.angle_gamma   90.00
#
_symmetry.space_group_name_H-M   'P 1'
#
loop_
_entity.id
_entity.type
_entity.pdbx_description
1 polymer ?
#
loop_
_entity_poly.entity_id
_entity_poly.type
_entity_poly.pdbx_seq_one_letter_code
_entity_poly.pdbx_strand_id
1 'polypeptide(L)' 'MNVDTAPSVVRNDWSLEEIRGLFALPFNDLLFEAQRVHRAHFDANQVQVSTLLSIKTGACAE' A
#
# COMPACT_ATOMS: atom_id res chain seq x y z
N MET A 1 16.15 11.47 -18.91
CA MET A 1 14.91 11.44 -18.11
C MET A 1 15.11 10.40 -17.01
N ASN A 2 15.86 10.73 -15.97
CA ASN A 2 15.92 9.91 -14.75
C ASN A 2 15.68 10.87 -13.60
N VAL A 3 14.52 10.75 -12.97
CA VAL A 3 14.28 11.39 -11.67
C VAL A 3 14.78 10.38 -10.66
N ASP A 4 16.00 10.58 -10.18
CA ASP A 4 16.55 9.86 -9.04
C ASP A 4 15.74 10.26 -7.80
N THR A 5 14.72 9.48 -7.49
CA THR A 5 13.94 9.63 -6.26
C THR A 5 14.83 9.23 -5.09
N ALA A 6 15.24 10.21 -4.28
CA ALA A 6 15.93 9.94 -3.01
C ALA A 6 15.09 8.97 -2.16
N PRO A 7 15.70 8.03 -1.40
CA PRO A 7 14.94 7.08 -0.59
C PRO A 7 14.10 7.86 0.43
N SER A 8 12.78 7.80 0.29
CA SER A 8 11.88 8.30 1.31
C SER A 8 12.04 7.40 2.55
N VAL A 9 12.28 8.01 3.71
CA VAL A 9 12.34 7.25 4.95
C VAL A 9 10.92 6.77 5.25
N VAL A 10 10.70 5.46 5.21
CA VAL A 10 9.41 4.86 5.58
C VAL A 10 9.19 5.08 7.07
N ARG A 11 8.19 5.91 7.41
CA ARG A 11 7.77 6.15 8.79
C ARG A 11 6.85 5.03 9.29
N ASN A 12 6.95 4.70 10.57
CA ASN A 12 6.21 3.60 11.21
C ASN A 12 5.43 4.06 12.47
N ASP A 13 5.34 5.37 12.71
CA ASP A 13 4.86 5.99 13.94
C ASP A 13 3.46 6.64 13.79
N TRP A 14 2.58 6.01 13.02
CA TRP A 14 1.26 6.55 12.72
C TRP A 14 0.35 6.59 13.94
N SER A 15 -0.24 7.76 14.19
CA SER A 15 -1.29 7.94 15.17
C SER A 15 -2.66 7.59 14.60
N LEU A 16 -3.62 7.28 15.50
CA LEU A 16 -4.99 7.01 15.11
C LEU A 16 -5.68 8.22 14.45
N GLU A 17 -5.32 9.43 14.86
CA GLU A 17 -5.87 10.66 14.30
C GLU A 17 -5.43 10.88 12.85
N GLU A 18 -4.15 10.68 12.54
CA GLU A 18 -3.63 10.76 11.17
C GLU A 18 -4.35 9.76 10.25
N ILE A 19 -4.55 8.53 10.71
CA ILE A 19 -5.25 7.49 9.93
C ILE A 19 -6.71 7.91 9.71
N ARG A 20 -7.42 8.38 10.75
CA ARG A 20 -8.79 8.88 10.60
C ARG A 20 -8.89 10.04 9.60
N GLY A 21 -7.88 10.91 9.55
CA GLY A 21 -7.77 11.97 8.56
C GLY A 21 -7.80 11.43 7.12
N LEU A 22 -7.09 10.34 6.84
CA LEU A 22 -7.09 9.69 5.52
C LEU A 22 -8.47 9.11 5.17
N PHE A 23 -9.14 8.44 6.12
CA PHE A 23 -10.48 7.88 5.90
C PHE A 23 -11.57 8.95 5.72
N ALA A 24 -11.33 10.18 6.19
CA ALA A 24 -12.25 11.31 6.04
C ALA A 24 -12.06 12.06 4.70
N LEU A 25 -11.02 11.75 3.91
CA LEU A 25 -10.81 12.38 2.61
C LEU A 25 -11.92 12.03 1.62
N PRO A 26 -12.29 12.95 0.71
CA PRO A 26 -13.08 12.61 -0.46
C PRO A 26 -12.43 11.45 -1.21
N PHE A 27 -13.25 10.48 -1.62
CA PHE A 27 -12.75 9.21 -2.18
C PHE A 27 -11.78 9.38 -3.35
N ASN A 28 -12.05 10.32 -4.26
CA ASN A 28 -11.18 10.56 -5.43
C ASN A 28 -9.84 11.19 -5.04
N ASP A 29 -9.81 12.03 -4.00
CA ASP A 29 -8.57 12.63 -3.51
C ASP A 29 -7.70 11.56 -2.83
N LEU A 30 -8.33 10.69 -2.03
CA LEU A 30 -7.65 9.54 -1.42
C LEU A 30 -7.05 8.60 -2.49
N LEU A 31 -7.81 8.29 -3.54
CA LEU A 31 -7.31 7.48 -4.65
C LEU A 31 -6.14 8.15 -5.38
N PHE A 32 -6.21 9.45 -5.62
CA PHE A 32 -5.14 10.19 -6.28
C PHE A 32 -3.85 10.18 -5.45
N GLU A 33 -3.94 10.45 -4.15
CA GLU A 33 -2.79 10.37 -3.23
C GLU A 33 -2.21 8.96 -3.17
N ALA A 34 -3.06 7.93 -3.09
CA ALA A 34 -2.63 6.53 -3.11
C ALA A 34 -1.85 6.19 -4.39
N GLN A 35 -2.34 6.63 -5.56
CA GLN A 35 -1.64 6.42 -6.83
C GLN A 35 -0.30 7.15 -6.88
N ARG A 36 -0.23 8.39 -6.37
CA ARG A 36 1.01 9.17 -6.31
C ARG A 36 2.06 8.45 -5.46
N VAL A 37 1.67 7.96 -4.28
CA VAL A 37 2.56 7.18 -3.41
C VAL A 37 2.98 5.87 -4.07
N HIS A 38 2.06 5.12 -4.68
CA HIS A 38 2.39 3.86 -5.35
C HIS A 38 3.43 4.06 -6.46
N ARG A 39 3.22 5.04 -7.35
CA ARG A 39 4.15 5.34 -8.47
C ARG A 39 5.51 5.84 -8.01
N ALA A 40 5.61 6.42 -6.82
CA ALA A 40 6.87 6.87 -6.25
C ALA A 40 7.74 5.71 -5.72
N HIS A 41 7.15 4.56 -5.40
CA HIS A 41 7.85 3.44 -4.75
C HIS A 41 7.83 2.12 -5.54
N PHE A 42 6.93 1.98 -6.52
CA PHE A 42 6.75 0.77 -7.32
C PHE A 42 6.68 1.11 -8.81
N ASP A 43 7.02 0.15 -9.67
CA ASP A 43 6.71 0.26 -11.09
C ASP A 43 5.18 0.28 -11.26
N ALA A 44 4.68 1.39 -11.80
CA ALA A 44 3.27 1.68 -11.89
C ALA A 44 2.45 0.66 -12.68
N ASN A 45 3.09 -0.08 -13.60
CA ASN A 45 2.42 -1.01 -14.50
C ASN A 45 2.87 -2.46 -14.28
N GLN A 46 3.59 -2.76 -13.20
CA GLN A 46 3.90 -4.13 -12.78
C GLN A 46 2.95 -4.59 -11.68
N VAL A 47 2.63 -5.88 -11.69
CA VAL A 47 1.81 -6.54 -10.69
C VAL A 47 2.52 -7.80 -10.22
N GLN A 48 2.60 -8.00 -8.90
CA GLN A 48 3.11 -9.24 -8.32
C GLN A 48 2.06 -10.35 -8.44
N VAL A 49 2.46 -11.49 -9.01
CA VAL A 49 1.60 -12.68 -9.10
C VAL A 49 2.05 -13.70 -8.06
N SER A 50 1.13 -14.18 -7.24
CA SER A 50 1.39 -15.22 -6.22
C SER A 50 0.29 -16.27 -6.27
N THR A 51 0.65 -17.54 -6.09
CA THR A 51 -0.31 -18.65 -5.99
C THR A 51 -0.28 -19.20 -4.58
N LEU A 52 -1.41 -19.10 -3.87
CA LEU A 52 -1.59 -19.74 -2.57
C LEU A 52 -2.14 -21.14 -2.79
N LEU A 53 -1.60 -22.13 -2.07
CA LEU A 53 -2.15 -23.48 -1.98
C LEU A 53 -2.63 -23.72 -0.55
N SER A 54 -3.92 -24.05 -0.40
CA SER A 54 -4.45 -24.53 0.88
C SER A 54 -3.99 -25.97 1.11
N ILE A 55 -2.78 -26.14 1.64
CA ILE A 55 -2.17 -27.47 1.83
C ILE A 55 -2.93 -28.36 2.82
N LYS A 56 -3.71 -27.73 3.70
CA LYS A 56 -4.72 -28.39 4.53
C LYS A 56 -6.02 -27.62 4.47
N THR A 57 -7.13 -28.32 4.23
CA THR A 57 -8.50 -27.78 4.28
C THR A 57 -9.26 -28.46 5.42
N GLY A 58 -9.86 -27.65 6.32
CA GLY A 58 -10.73 -28.09 7.41
C GLY A 58 -10.07 -28.40 8.77
N ALA A 59 -10.91 -28.36 9.82
CA ALA A 59 -10.74 -28.82 11.21
C ALA A 59 -9.40 -28.56 11.93
N CYS A 60 -8.71 -27.46 11.64
CA CYS A 60 -7.64 -26.95 12.49
C CYS A 60 -8.20 -25.90 13.46
N ALA A 61 -8.12 -26.20 14.76
CA ALA A 61 -7.86 -25.21 15.79
C ALA A 61 -6.33 -25.25 15.94
N GLU A 62 -5.62 -24.29 15.37
CA GLU A 62 -4.19 -24.14 15.70
C GLU A 62 -4.00 -23.85 17.19
#